data_AF-A0A7G1KT83-F1
#
_entry.id   AF-A0A7G1KT83-F1
#
_cell.length_a   1.000
_cell.length_b   1.000
_cell.length_c   1.000
_cell.angle_alpha   90.00
_cell.angle_beta   90.00
_cell.angle_gamma   90.00
#
_symmetry.space_group_name_H-M   'P 1'
#
loop_
_entity.id
_entity.type
_entity.pdbx_description
1 polymer ?
#
loop_
_entity_poly.entity_id
_entity_poly.type
_entity_poly.pdbx_seq_one_letter_code
_entity_poly.pdbx_strand_id
1 'polypeptide(L)'
;MPNPTPITLGSIYHDGNRWLRVEDETDGRYLCRVIAKQAGDRITVPDTTSRVSAARLRSMTRVDAAPAPSGPAFDVIEIDQQAETITVDGTRMPYHVAASGPRVKHASDTKDGAFHVTVTFTAARVQYADCTRWTPEQVAAAQRVTDAHAIVTDHRNNEPADDGENWSAWNDSFQAAWNERAAADQAYAVLFTPGRVPDAREVLGE
;
A
#
# COMPACT_ATOMS: atom_id res chain seq x y z
N MET A 1 23.94 32.45 -29.67
CA MET A 1 23.46 31.25 -28.96
C MET A 1 21.95 31.30 -28.94
N PRO A 2 21.21 30.20 -29.18
CA PRO A 2 19.77 30.21 -29.03
C PRO A 2 19.42 30.64 -27.59
N ASN A 3 18.51 31.60 -27.45
CA ASN A 3 18.04 32.01 -26.13
C ASN A 3 17.40 30.79 -25.45
N PRO A 4 17.74 30.51 -24.18
CA PRO A 4 17.09 29.42 -23.46
C PRO A 4 15.59 29.70 -23.42
N THR A 5 14.78 28.67 -23.69
CA THR A 5 13.32 28.76 -23.63
C THR A 5 12.91 29.42 -22.31
N PRO A 6 12.09 30.49 -22.34
CA PRO A 6 11.70 31.18 -21.12
C PRO A 6 10.94 30.24 -20.18
N ILE A 7 11.28 30.31 -18.89
CA ILE A 7 10.55 29.64 -17.81
C ILE A 7 9.32 30.49 -17.54
N THR A 8 8.13 29.95 -17.80
CA THR A 8 6.86 30.67 -17.57
C THR A 8 6.11 30.02 -16.42
N LEU A 9 5.30 30.82 -15.71
CA LEU A 9 4.32 30.29 -14.75
C LEU A 9 3.43 29.23 -15.43
N GLY A 10 3.09 28.20 -14.69
CA GLY A 10 2.34 27.03 -15.19
C GLY A 10 3.18 26.02 -15.97
N SER A 11 4.42 26.32 -16.36
CA SER A 11 5.29 25.33 -17.03
C SER A 11 5.57 24.15 -16.11
N ILE A 12 5.58 22.94 -16.68
CA ILE A 12 5.86 21.70 -15.96
C ILE A 12 7.24 21.16 -16.37
N TYR A 13 8.03 20.79 -15.37
CA TYR A 13 9.38 20.24 -15.53
C TYR A 13 9.48 18.86 -14.87
N HIS A 14 10.10 17.91 -15.55
CA HIS A 14 10.35 16.57 -15.06
C HIS A 14 11.83 16.37 -14.72
N ASP A 15 12.11 15.94 -13.50
CA ASP A 15 13.48 15.73 -12.99
C ASP A 15 13.95 14.26 -13.02
N GLY A 16 13.18 13.38 -13.65
CA GLY A 16 13.41 11.93 -13.69
C GLY A 16 12.59 11.16 -12.65
N ASN A 17 12.07 11.83 -11.62
CA ASN A 17 11.25 11.21 -10.58
C ASN A 17 10.01 12.04 -10.20
N ARG A 18 9.99 13.34 -10.50
CA ARG A 18 8.96 14.29 -10.08
C ARG A 18 8.60 15.24 -11.21
N TRP A 19 7.33 15.63 -11.25
CA TRP A 19 6.80 16.67 -12.12
C TRP A 19 6.56 17.92 -11.28
N LEU A 20 7.22 19.01 -11.67
CA LEU A 20 7.24 20.28 -10.97
C LEU A 20 6.55 21.36 -11.82
N ARG A 21 5.43 21.90 -11.34
CA ARG A 21 4.76 23.07 -11.94
C ARG A 21 5.32 24.35 -11.33
N VAL A 22 5.73 25.29 -12.17
CA VAL A 22 6.15 26.63 -11.73
C VAL A 22 4.91 27.41 -11.31
N GLU A 23 4.86 27.86 -10.06
CA GLU A 23 3.72 28.61 -9.51
C GLU A 23 4.03 30.09 -9.32
N ASP A 24 5.27 30.40 -8.95
CA ASP A 24 5.70 31.77 -8.68
C ASP A 24 7.18 31.97 -9.02
N GLU A 25 7.58 33.22 -9.22
CA GLU A 25 8.96 33.66 -9.35
C GLU A 25 9.21 34.78 -8.33
N THR A 26 10.10 34.53 -7.37
CA THR A 26 10.49 35.53 -6.37
C THR A 26 12.01 35.55 -6.24
N ASP A 27 12.62 36.73 -6.38
CA ASP A 27 14.05 36.95 -6.19
C ASP A 27 14.95 36.03 -7.04
N GLY A 28 14.58 35.79 -8.31
CA GLY A 28 15.35 34.94 -9.23
C GLY A 28 15.31 33.44 -8.91
N ARG A 29 14.40 33.04 -8.01
CA ARG A 29 14.09 31.63 -7.71
C ARG A 29 12.63 31.35 -8.04
N TYR A 30 12.37 30.14 -8.49
CA TYR A 30 11.03 29.70 -8.86
C TYR A 30 10.44 28.86 -7.73
N LEU A 31 9.27 29.23 -7.26
CA LEU A 31 8.46 28.35 -6.43
C LEU A 31 7.82 27.30 -7.34
N CYS A 32 8.19 26.06 -7.13
CA CYS A 32 7.72 24.94 -7.93
C CYS A 32 6.94 23.96 -7.06
N ARG A 33 5.73 23.63 -7.47
CA ARG A 33 4.88 22.61 -6.85
C ARG A 33 5.12 21.26 -7.51
N VAL A 34 5.39 20.23 -6.71
CA VAL A 34 5.45 18.86 -7.19
C VAL A 34 4.02 18.36 -7.40
N ILE A 35 3.58 18.36 -8.66
CA ILE A 35 2.23 17.95 -9.07
C ILE A 35 2.12 16.45 -9.35
N ALA A 36 3.23 15.74 -9.47
CA ALA A 36 3.29 14.29 -9.48
C ALA A 36 4.67 13.78 -9.07
N LYS A 37 4.76 12.54 -8.58
CA LYS A 37 6.00 11.84 -8.25
C LYS A 37 5.88 10.35 -8.55
N GLN A 38 6.89 9.79 -9.19
CA GLN A 38 7.03 8.36 -9.42
C GLN A 38 7.56 7.67 -8.16
N ALA A 39 6.93 6.56 -7.79
CA ALA A 39 7.35 5.70 -6.70
C ALA A 39 7.24 4.24 -7.17
N GLY A 40 8.34 3.70 -7.69
CA GLY A 40 8.32 2.42 -8.40
C GLY A 40 7.52 2.51 -9.70
N ASP A 41 6.44 1.74 -9.78
CA ASP A 41 5.48 1.69 -10.89
C ASP A 41 4.28 2.64 -10.72
N ARG A 42 4.19 3.36 -9.58
CA ARG A 42 3.05 4.23 -9.24
C ARG A 42 3.34 5.72 -9.41
N ILE A 43 2.28 6.49 -9.69
CA ILE A 43 2.26 7.95 -9.74
C ILE A 43 1.47 8.48 -8.54
N THR A 44 2.13 9.26 -7.69
CA THR A 44 1.56 9.89 -6.50
C THR A 44 1.48 11.40 -6.68
N VAL A 45 0.59 12.09 -5.96
CA VAL A 45 0.45 13.57 -5.99
C VAL A 45 0.79 14.14 -4.61
N PRO A 46 2.07 14.29 -4.26
CA PRO A 46 2.47 14.72 -2.93
C PRO A 46 2.21 16.20 -2.63
N ASP A 47 1.82 17.00 -3.64
CA ASP A 47 1.54 18.45 -3.56
C ASP A 47 2.51 19.24 -2.67
N THR A 48 3.81 19.02 -2.87
CA THR A 48 4.86 19.69 -2.10
C THR A 48 5.44 20.86 -2.88
N THR A 49 5.58 22.03 -2.25
CA THR A 49 6.25 23.18 -2.87
C THR A 49 7.74 23.23 -2.51
N SER A 50 8.58 23.58 -3.47
CA SER A 50 10.02 23.76 -3.27
C SER A 50 10.54 24.96 -4.07
N ARG A 51 11.54 25.66 -3.54
CA ARG A 51 12.23 26.71 -4.30
C ARG A 51 13.33 26.09 -5.15
N VAL A 52 13.27 26.34 -6.46
CA VAL A 52 14.19 25.79 -7.46
C VAL A 52 14.86 26.94 -8.21
N SER A 53 16.17 26.84 -8.46
CA SER A 53 16.89 27.85 -9.25
C SER A 53 16.57 27.74 -10.74
N ALA A 54 16.68 28.84 -11.47
CA ALA A 54 16.53 28.85 -12.92
C ALA A 54 17.45 27.84 -13.62
N ALA A 55 18.71 27.72 -13.15
CA ALA A 55 19.69 26.78 -13.68
C ALA A 55 19.23 25.32 -13.50
N ARG A 56 18.62 25.00 -12.35
CA ARG A 56 18.13 23.66 -12.06
C ARG A 56 16.90 23.33 -12.91
N LEU A 57 15.95 24.26 -13.07
CA LEU A 57 14.79 24.05 -13.97
C LEU A 57 15.23 23.85 -15.43
N ARG A 58 16.22 24.61 -15.90
CA ARG A 58 16.77 24.44 -17.26
C ARG A 58 17.49 23.10 -17.48
N SER A 59 17.95 22.44 -16.42
CA SER A 59 18.51 21.08 -16.50
C SER A 59 17.43 19.97 -16.55
N MET A 60 16.17 20.32 -16.29
CA MET A 60 15.05 19.38 -16.30
C MET A 60 14.38 19.33 -17.68
N THR A 61 13.65 18.26 -17.93
CA THR A 61 12.87 18.13 -19.17
C THR A 61 11.56 18.89 -19.02
N ARG A 62 11.31 19.91 -19.84
CA ARG A 62 9.99 20.56 -19.88
C ARG A 62 8.99 19.62 -20.54
N VAL A 63 7.82 19.47 -19.93
CA VAL A 63 6.73 18.59 -20.40
C VAL A 63 5.39 19.34 -20.38
N ASP A 64 4.41 18.85 -21.13
CA ASP A 64 3.12 19.50 -21.27
C ASP A 64 2.15 19.19 -20.13
N ALA A 65 2.23 17.98 -19.56
CA ALA A 65 1.37 17.52 -18.47
C ALA A 65 2.10 16.52 -17.56
N ALA A 66 1.64 16.42 -16.30
CA ALA A 66 1.98 15.31 -15.44
C ALA A 66 1.02 14.12 -15.72
N PRO A 67 1.49 12.87 -15.55
CA PRO A 67 0.61 11.70 -15.65
C PRO A 67 -0.47 11.76 -14.56
N ALA A 68 -1.62 11.13 -14.84
CA ALA A 68 -2.65 10.94 -13.84
C ALA A 68 -2.11 10.12 -12.64
N PRO A 69 -2.56 10.40 -11.42
CA PRO A 69 -2.25 9.55 -10.27
C PRO A 69 -2.63 8.10 -10.58
N SER A 70 -1.81 7.15 -10.13
CA SER A 70 -2.10 5.73 -10.24
C SER A 70 -2.05 5.08 -8.86
N GLY A 71 -3.12 4.32 -8.54
CA GLY A 71 -3.36 3.72 -7.23
C GLY A 71 -4.66 4.23 -6.59
N PRO A 72 -5.17 3.52 -5.57
CA PRO A 72 -6.41 3.90 -4.91
C PRO A 72 -6.22 5.24 -4.17
N ALA A 73 -7.16 6.17 -4.41
CA ALA A 73 -7.40 7.27 -3.48
C ALA A 73 -8.31 6.72 -2.38
N PHE A 74 -7.93 6.91 -1.11
CA PHE A 74 -8.71 6.43 0.03
C PHE A 74 -9.60 7.55 0.54
N ASP A 75 -10.92 7.38 0.42
CA ASP A 75 -11.89 8.39 0.85
C ASP A 75 -12.00 8.46 2.39
N VAL A 76 -11.82 7.32 3.08
CA VAL A 76 -11.88 7.23 4.55
C VAL A 76 -10.85 6.22 5.07
N ILE A 77 -10.09 6.64 6.09
CA ILE A 77 -9.29 5.74 6.94
C ILE A 77 -9.90 5.78 8.34
N GLU A 78 -10.42 4.66 8.82
CA GLU A 78 -10.96 4.54 10.18
C GLU A 78 -9.90 3.94 11.10
N ILE A 79 -9.78 4.48 12.31
CA ILE A 79 -8.88 3.97 13.33
C ILE A 79 -9.71 3.67 14.57
N ASP A 80 -9.87 2.39 14.86
CA ASP A 80 -10.49 1.92 16.09
C ASP A 80 -9.39 1.54 17.07
N GLN A 81 -9.16 2.43 18.04
CA GLN A 81 -8.14 2.23 19.07
C GLN A 81 -8.52 1.17 20.11
N GLN A 82 -9.82 0.91 20.33
CA GLN A 82 -10.27 -0.08 21.30
C GLN A 82 -10.13 -1.49 20.73
N ALA A 83 -10.44 -1.66 19.45
CA ALA A 83 -10.25 -2.92 18.75
C ALA A 83 -8.87 -3.08 18.10
N GLU A 84 -7.98 -2.10 18.30
CA GLU A 84 -6.63 -2.04 17.74
C GLU A 84 -6.61 -2.32 16.22
N THR A 85 -7.47 -1.63 15.45
CA THR A 85 -7.61 -1.87 14.01
C THR A 85 -7.63 -0.58 13.19
N ILE A 86 -7.09 -0.65 11.98
CA ILE A 86 -7.17 0.40 10.96
C ILE A 86 -7.99 -0.14 9.79
N THR A 87 -9.04 0.57 9.39
CA THR A 87 -9.84 0.21 8.22
C THR A 87 -9.49 1.14 7.06
N VAL A 88 -9.10 0.55 5.91
CA VAL A 88 -8.85 1.27 4.66
C VAL A 88 -9.70 0.59 3.59
N ASP A 89 -10.60 1.33 2.93
CA ASP A 89 -11.56 0.81 1.95
C ASP A 89 -12.37 -0.40 2.46
N GLY A 90 -12.84 -0.33 3.70
CA GLY A 90 -13.57 -1.43 4.35
C GLY A 90 -12.70 -2.63 4.74
N THR A 91 -11.42 -2.64 4.38
CA THR A 91 -10.47 -3.70 4.78
C THR A 91 -9.86 -3.39 6.14
N ARG A 92 -10.14 -4.25 7.11
CA ARG A 92 -9.69 -4.11 8.50
C ARG A 92 -8.31 -4.73 8.71
N MET A 93 -7.33 -3.89 9.02
CA MET A 93 -5.96 -4.26 9.35
C MET A 93 -5.75 -4.20 10.86
N PRO A 94 -5.54 -5.34 11.55
CA PRO A 94 -5.21 -5.31 12.98
C PRO A 94 -3.80 -4.73 13.18
N TYR A 95 -3.63 -3.96 14.25
CA TYR A 95 -2.35 -3.58 14.81
C TYR A 95 -2.33 -3.98 16.29
N HIS A 96 -1.14 -4.01 16.89
CA HIS A 96 -1.02 -4.23 18.34
C HIS A 96 -0.62 -2.92 19.02
N VAL A 97 -1.19 -2.54 20.17
CA VAL A 97 -0.88 -1.27 20.88
C VAL A 97 0.60 -1.12 21.29
N ALA A 98 1.37 -2.20 21.26
CA ALA A 98 2.83 -2.18 21.46
C ALA A 98 3.62 -1.67 20.23
N ALA A 99 3.00 -1.65 19.04
CA ALA A 99 3.41 -0.79 17.94
C ALA A 99 3.10 0.66 18.34
N SER A 100 3.79 1.68 17.80
CA SER A 100 3.62 3.09 18.24
C SER A 100 2.19 3.69 18.02
N GLY A 101 1.21 2.85 17.70
CA GLY A 101 -0.12 3.23 17.24
C GLY A 101 -0.07 3.93 15.89
N PRO A 102 -1.23 4.05 15.21
CA PRO A 102 -1.37 4.98 14.09
C PRO A 102 -1.23 6.41 14.61
N ARG A 103 -0.17 7.10 14.17
CA ARG A 103 -0.01 8.55 14.34
C ARG A 103 -0.61 9.24 13.14
N VAL A 104 -1.73 9.90 13.37
CA VAL A 104 -2.34 10.79 12.37
C VAL A 104 -1.75 12.16 12.55
N LYS A 105 -0.92 12.58 11.58
CA LYS A 105 -0.52 13.97 11.46
C LYS A 105 -1.46 14.58 10.43
N HIS A 106 -2.31 15.51 10.87
CA HIS A 106 -2.83 16.50 9.94
C HIS A 106 -1.62 17.10 9.24
N ALA A 107 -1.58 17.10 7.92
CA ALA A 107 -0.57 17.85 7.20
C ALA A 107 -0.84 19.34 7.47
N SER A 108 -0.43 19.82 8.65
CA SER A 108 -0.81 21.11 9.22
C SER A 108 -0.17 22.29 8.50
N ASP A 109 0.50 22.03 7.37
CA ASP A 109 1.14 23.02 6.52
C ASP A 109 0.63 22.95 5.06
N THR A 110 -0.38 22.12 4.73
CA THR A 110 -0.94 22.02 3.38
C THR A 110 -2.41 22.45 3.35
N LYS A 111 -2.74 23.35 2.43
CA LYS A 111 -4.10 23.90 2.20
C LYS A 111 -5.09 22.88 1.62
N ASP A 112 -4.71 21.61 1.48
CA ASP A 112 -5.41 20.64 0.61
C ASP A 112 -5.96 19.40 1.35
N GLY A 113 -6.17 19.47 2.67
CA GLY A 113 -7.00 18.49 3.39
C GLY A 113 -6.44 17.05 3.47
N ALA A 114 -5.16 16.84 3.15
CA ALA A 114 -4.54 15.53 3.20
C ALA A 114 -4.13 15.11 4.63
N PHE A 115 -4.32 13.83 4.93
CA PHE A 115 -3.94 13.22 6.22
C PHE A 115 -2.76 12.29 6.01
N HIS A 116 -1.73 12.44 6.85
CA HIS A 116 -0.63 11.47 6.92
C HIS A 116 -0.90 10.55 8.10
N VAL A 117 -1.21 9.29 7.80
CA VAL A 117 -1.35 8.23 8.81
C VAL A 117 -0.09 7.39 8.78
N THR A 118 0.71 7.45 9.84
CA THR A 118 1.92 6.64 10.00
C THR A 118 1.68 5.59 11.07
N VAL A 119 1.88 4.31 10.73
CA VAL A 119 1.85 3.21 11.71
C VAL A 119 3.26 2.66 11.83
N THR A 120 3.87 2.78 13.01
CA THR A 120 5.20 2.22 13.26
C THR A 120 5.06 0.90 13.98
N PHE A 121 5.38 -0.20 13.28
CA PHE A 121 5.42 -1.53 13.86
C PHE A 121 6.79 -1.82 14.46
N THR A 122 6.81 -2.36 15.68
CA THR A 122 8.02 -2.92 16.26
C THR A 122 8.15 -4.35 15.77
N ALA A 123 9.03 -4.58 14.80
CA ALA A 123 9.30 -5.92 14.27
C ALA A 123 10.78 -6.27 14.45
N ALA A 124 11.07 -7.47 14.96
CA ALA A 124 12.44 -7.99 15.02
C ALA A 124 13.03 -8.22 13.62
N ARG A 125 12.18 -8.42 12.62
CA ARG A 125 12.54 -8.61 11.21
C ARG A 125 11.42 -8.09 10.33
N VAL A 126 11.76 -7.36 9.27
CA VAL A 126 10.84 -6.99 8.18
C VAL A 126 11.14 -7.90 6.99
N GLN A 127 10.14 -8.62 6.51
CA GLN A 127 10.24 -9.41 5.29
C GLN A 127 9.42 -8.73 4.21
N TYR A 128 10.06 -8.42 3.09
CA TYR A 128 9.39 -7.92 1.90
C TYR A 128 9.05 -9.12 1.04
N ALA A 129 7.76 -9.43 0.87
CA ALA A 129 7.32 -10.35 -0.16
C ALA A 129 7.30 -9.57 -1.48
N ASP A 130 8.27 -9.84 -2.37
CA ASP A 130 8.20 -9.34 -3.73
C ASP A 130 7.17 -10.16 -4.51
N CYS A 131 5.96 -9.64 -4.63
CA CYS A 131 4.84 -10.32 -5.28
C CYS A 131 4.97 -10.38 -6.82
N THR A 132 5.99 -9.75 -7.41
CA THR A 132 6.22 -9.76 -8.87
C THR A 132 6.84 -11.07 -9.38
N ARG A 133 7.22 -11.99 -8.48
CA ARG A 133 7.91 -13.26 -8.81
C ARG A 133 7.23 -14.51 -8.26
N TRP A 134 5.96 -14.42 -7.85
CA TRP A 134 5.27 -15.59 -7.31
C TRP A 134 5.03 -16.64 -8.40
N THR A 135 5.30 -17.90 -8.07
CA THR A 135 4.95 -19.01 -8.94
C THR A 135 3.42 -19.18 -9.01
N PRO A 136 2.88 -19.82 -10.06
CA PRO A 136 1.44 -20.12 -10.11
C PRO A 136 0.93 -20.88 -8.88
N GLU A 137 1.77 -21.75 -8.31
CA GLU A 137 1.47 -22.50 -7.09
C GLU A 137 1.37 -21.58 -5.86
N GLN A 138 2.28 -20.61 -5.74
CA GLN A 138 2.27 -19.58 -4.70
C GLN A 138 1.04 -18.67 -4.80
N VAL A 139 0.66 -18.27 -6.02
CA VAL A 139 -0.58 -17.51 -6.28
C VAL A 139 -1.81 -18.35 -5.89
N ALA A 140 -1.87 -19.61 -6.30
CA ALA A 140 -2.98 -20.50 -5.96
C ALA A 140 -3.07 -20.81 -4.45
N ALA A 141 -1.94 -20.86 -3.74
CA ALA A 141 -1.92 -20.99 -2.28
C ALA A 141 -2.43 -19.72 -1.59
N ALA A 142 -2.02 -18.54 -2.05
CA ALA A 142 -2.52 -17.26 -1.53
C ALA A 142 -4.03 -17.09 -1.74
N GLN A 143 -4.53 -17.48 -2.92
CA GLN A 143 -5.96 -17.43 -3.21
C GLN A 143 -6.74 -18.39 -2.30
N ARG A 144 -6.26 -19.62 -2.10
CA ARG A 144 -6.89 -20.59 -1.21
C ARG A 144 -7.03 -20.10 0.23
N VAL A 145 -6.02 -19.39 0.76
CA VAL A 145 -6.11 -18.76 2.09
C VAL A 145 -7.21 -17.70 2.12
N THR A 146 -7.26 -16.87 1.08
CA THR A 146 -8.26 -15.80 0.95
C THR A 146 -9.69 -16.39 0.91
N ASP A 147 -9.90 -17.42 0.10
CA ASP A 147 -11.20 -18.08 -0.05
C ASP A 147 -11.63 -18.77 1.26
N ALA A 148 -10.71 -19.47 1.93
CA ALA A 148 -11.00 -20.14 3.20
C ALA A 148 -11.32 -19.14 4.34
N HIS A 149 -10.63 -17.99 4.37
CA HIS A 149 -10.98 -16.89 5.28
C HIS A 149 -12.37 -16.32 5.01
N ALA A 150 -12.76 -16.18 3.75
CA ALA A 150 -14.09 -15.68 3.40
C ALA A 150 -15.19 -16.64 3.88
N ILE A 151 -15.00 -17.96 3.70
CA ILE A 151 -15.96 -18.99 4.15
C ILE A 151 -16.12 -18.97 5.67
N VAL A 152 -15.01 -18.97 6.43
CA VAL A 152 -15.06 -18.90 7.90
C VAL A 152 -15.76 -17.61 8.38
N THR A 153 -15.53 -16.49 7.69
CA THR A 153 -16.17 -15.22 8.02
C THR A 153 -17.67 -15.25 7.75
N ASP A 154 -18.09 -15.83 6.62
CA ASP A 154 -19.51 -15.99 6.28
C ASP A 154 -20.24 -16.87 7.32
N HIS A 155 -19.67 -18.03 7.66
CA HIS A 155 -20.23 -18.88 8.72
C HIS A 155 -20.38 -18.15 10.04
N ARG A 156 -19.36 -17.39 10.47
CA ARG A 156 -19.42 -16.61 11.71
C ARG A 156 -20.53 -15.56 11.69
N ASN A 157 -20.76 -14.92 10.53
CA ASN A 157 -21.80 -13.91 10.40
C ASN A 157 -23.22 -14.52 10.33
N ASN A 158 -23.32 -15.80 9.96
CA ASN A 158 -24.56 -16.55 9.83
C ASN A 158 -24.80 -17.52 11.01
N GLU A 159 -24.25 -17.22 12.20
CA GLU A 159 -24.45 -18.01 13.42
C GLU A 159 -25.95 -18.04 13.81
N PRO A 160 -26.54 -19.23 14.07
CA PRO A 160 -27.91 -19.35 14.56
C PRO A 160 -28.10 -18.69 15.93
N ALA A 161 -29.29 -18.14 16.16
CA ALA A 161 -29.61 -17.43 17.41
C ALA A 161 -29.98 -18.36 18.58
N ASP A 162 -30.21 -19.65 18.34
CA ASP A 162 -30.62 -20.63 19.34
C ASP A 162 -29.73 -21.87 19.34
N ASP A 163 -29.39 -22.39 20.52
CA ASP A 163 -28.47 -23.53 20.71
C ASP A 163 -29.15 -24.90 20.42
N GLY A 164 -30.01 -24.96 19.42
CA GLY A 164 -30.78 -26.14 19.02
C GLY A 164 -30.07 -27.03 17.98
N GLU A 165 -30.83 -27.91 17.32
CA GLU A 165 -30.29 -28.78 16.23
C GLU A 165 -29.65 -27.96 15.11
N ASN A 166 -30.13 -26.74 14.85
CA ASN A 166 -29.56 -25.82 13.87
C ASN A 166 -28.17 -25.32 14.29
N TRP A 167 -27.93 -25.10 15.58
CA TRP A 167 -26.62 -24.69 16.10
C TRP A 167 -25.60 -25.80 16.01
N SER A 168 -25.96 -27.04 16.35
CA SER A 168 -25.03 -28.18 16.25
C SER A 168 -24.58 -28.39 14.81
N ALA A 169 -25.51 -28.37 13.84
CA ALA A 169 -25.18 -28.53 12.42
C ALA A 169 -24.34 -27.35 11.89
N TRP A 170 -24.64 -26.13 12.32
CA TRP A 170 -23.82 -24.96 12.01
C TRP A 170 -22.41 -25.08 12.59
N ASN A 171 -22.28 -25.47 13.86
CA ASN A 171 -21.00 -25.59 14.56
C ASN A 171 -20.09 -26.65 13.93
N ASP A 172 -20.65 -27.79 13.51
CA ASP A 172 -19.90 -28.81 12.78
C ASP A 172 -19.40 -28.27 11.42
N SER A 173 -20.23 -27.52 10.71
CA SER A 173 -19.86 -26.89 9.44
C SER A 173 -18.79 -25.80 9.63
N PHE A 174 -18.92 -24.98 10.69
CA PHE A 174 -17.96 -23.96 11.06
C PHE A 174 -16.60 -24.58 11.42
N GLN A 175 -16.60 -25.66 12.21
CA GLN A 175 -15.36 -26.37 12.57
C GLN A 175 -14.67 -26.99 11.35
N ALA A 176 -15.44 -27.50 10.38
CA ALA A 176 -14.90 -27.98 9.11
C ALA A 176 -14.23 -26.85 8.32
N ALA A 177 -14.91 -25.72 8.14
CA ALA A 177 -14.35 -24.54 7.47
C ALA A 177 -13.09 -24.00 8.19
N TRP A 178 -13.09 -24.03 9.52
CA TRP A 178 -11.94 -23.64 10.32
C TRP A 178 -10.72 -24.55 10.10
N ASN A 179 -10.95 -25.87 10.01
CA ASN A 179 -9.89 -26.84 9.73
C ASN A 179 -9.33 -26.67 8.31
N GLU A 180 -10.19 -26.40 7.32
CA GLU A 180 -9.76 -26.11 5.94
C GLU A 180 -8.92 -24.83 5.86
N ARG A 181 -9.33 -23.78 6.57
CA ARG A 181 -8.53 -22.56 6.72
C ARG A 181 -7.15 -22.87 7.31
N ALA A 182 -7.08 -23.62 8.41
CA ALA A 182 -5.82 -23.96 9.05
C ALA A 182 -4.89 -24.74 8.09
N ALA A 183 -5.44 -25.64 7.27
CA ALA A 183 -4.69 -26.35 6.24
C ALA A 183 -4.19 -25.43 5.12
N ALA A 184 -5.01 -24.46 4.68
CA ALA A 184 -4.61 -23.46 3.70
C ALA A 184 -3.48 -22.56 4.22
N ASP A 185 -3.59 -22.10 5.47
CA ASP A 185 -2.55 -21.31 6.15
C ASP A 185 -1.23 -22.09 6.26
N GLN A 186 -1.30 -23.39 6.57
CA GLN A 186 -0.12 -24.25 6.62
C GLN A 186 0.53 -24.43 5.24
N ALA A 187 -0.26 -24.65 4.19
CA ALA A 187 0.24 -24.79 2.82
C ALA A 187 0.88 -23.49 2.31
N TYR A 188 0.27 -22.34 2.63
CA TYR A 188 0.84 -21.02 2.36
C TYR A 188 2.18 -20.85 3.12
N ALA A 189 2.22 -21.16 4.41
CA ALA A 189 3.44 -21.05 5.20
C ALA A 189 4.60 -21.87 4.59
N VAL A 190 4.36 -23.10 4.12
CA VAL A 190 5.40 -23.94 3.48
C VAL A 190 6.00 -23.26 2.25
N LEU A 191 5.18 -22.63 1.41
CA LEU A 191 5.60 -22.01 0.16
C LEU A 191 6.26 -20.63 0.34
N PHE A 192 6.04 -20.00 1.50
CA PHE A 192 6.48 -18.63 1.78
C PHE A 192 7.43 -18.52 2.97
N THR A 193 7.88 -19.62 3.57
CA THR A 193 8.91 -19.61 4.63
C THR A 193 10.28 -19.26 4.03
N PRO A 194 10.92 -18.16 4.43
CA PRO A 194 12.26 -17.82 3.96
C PRO A 194 13.29 -18.72 4.65
N GLY A 195 13.83 -19.68 3.91
CA GLY A 195 14.87 -20.59 4.39
C GLY A 195 15.00 -21.92 3.66
N ARG A 196 14.02 -22.33 2.84
CA ARG A 196 14.17 -23.51 1.99
C ARG A 196 14.42 -23.07 0.55
N VAL A 197 15.68 -22.75 0.23
CA VAL A 197 16.17 -22.96 -1.13
C VAL A 197 16.33 -24.48 -1.23
N PRO A 198 15.55 -25.19 -2.06
CA PRO A 198 15.81 -26.61 -2.28
C PRO A 198 17.25 -26.75 -2.75
N ASP A 199 18.01 -27.65 -2.13
CA ASP A 199 19.33 -27.97 -2.67
C ASP A 199 19.13 -28.38 -4.13
N ALA A 200 19.98 -27.89 -5.05
CA ALA A 200 19.85 -28.18 -6.47
C ALA A 200 19.85 -29.70 -6.74
N ARG A 201 20.40 -30.49 -5.81
CA ARG A 201 20.37 -31.95 -5.80
C ARG A 201 18.99 -32.55 -5.50
N GLU A 202 18.19 -31.95 -4.63
CA GLU A 202 16.80 -32.39 -4.38
C GLU A 202 15.89 -32.15 -5.60
N VAL A 203 16.17 -31.11 -6.40
CA VAL A 203 15.35 -30.76 -7.58
C VAL A 203 15.72 -31.60 -8.81
N LEU A 204 16.96 -32.09 -8.89
CA LEU A 204 17.45 -32.88 -10.02
C LEU A 204 17.41 -34.40 -9.78
N GLY A 205 17.09 -34.85 -8.57
CA GLY A 205 17.00 -36.28 -8.25
C GLY A 205 18.34 -37.01 -8.31
N GLU A 206 19.42 -36.35 -7.86
CA GLU A 206 20.78 -36.93 -7.73
C GLU A 206 21.21 -37.08 -6.27
#